data_AF-A0A7W1QF25-F1
#
_entry.id   AF-A0A7W1QF25-F1
#
_cell.length_a   1.000
_cell.length_b   1.000
_cell.length_c   1.000
_cell.angle_alpha   90.00
_cell.angle_beta   90.00
_cell.angle_gamma   90.00
#
_symmetry.space_group_name_H-M   'P 1'
#
loop_
_entity.id
_entity.type
_entity.pdbx_description
1 polymer ?
#
loop_
_entity_poly.entity_id
_entity_poly.type
_entity_poly.pdbx_seq_one_letter_code
_entity_poly.pdbx_strand_id
1 'polypeptide(L)'
;MAAPVSLRTSLRAFALIGIVVAVAAAYGAAIAWTGGHPLFAVVPVCVLLMAAVFARPIVGIYVAVAAALLFEQWGIVGLDPITAQTHFFDNVSAFTSVDLRLSAADMLIALTLVAWLAKRSRSAAPDLRGGPVGYAIGAYLFCFVVGVLVGFARGGAWDQSAMLAELRGPVYFVALYFLATNLLRTRRDVMRMLVLML
;
A
#
# COMPACT_ATOMS: atom_id res chain seq x y z
N MET A 1 -33.67 6.52 29.16
CA MET A 1 -32.68 7.08 30.11
C MET A 1 -31.30 6.94 29.48
N ALA A 2 -30.67 8.04 29.08
CA ALA A 2 -29.30 8.04 28.54
C ALA A 2 -28.31 8.10 29.72
N ALA A 3 -27.31 7.21 29.72
CA ALA A 3 -26.29 7.19 30.76
C ALA A 3 -25.43 8.48 30.68
N PRO A 4 -25.06 9.10 31.82
CA PRO A 4 -24.23 10.30 31.83
C PRO A 4 -22.83 10.00 31.27
N VAL A 5 -22.43 10.75 30.25
CA VAL A 5 -21.07 10.68 29.69
C VAL A 5 -20.08 11.06 30.79
N SER A 6 -19.13 10.18 31.09
CA SER A 6 -18.15 10.44 32.16
C SER A 6 -17.29 11.67 31.83
N LEU A 7 -16.99 12.50 32.83
CA LEU A 7 -16.12 13.69 32.69
C LEU A 7 -14.73 13.37 32.11
N ARG A 8 -14.25 12.13 32.26
CA ARG A 8 -12.97 11.67 31.70
C ARG A 8 -13.04 11.44 30.19
N THR A 9 -14.19 11.04 29.67
CA THR A 9 -14.40 10.86 28.22
C THR A 9 -14.46 12.20 27.48
N SER A 10 -15.08 13.22 28.07
CA SER A 10 -15.13 14.56 27.46
C SER A 10 -13.75 15.23 27.42
N LEU A 11 -12.97 15.16 28.50
CA LEU A 11 -11.61 15.72 28.54
C LEU A 11 -10.66 15.09 27.51
N ARG A 12 -10.74 13.76 27.31
CA ARG A 12 -9.97 13.06 26.28
C ARG A 12 -10.36 13.49 24.88
N ALA A 13 -11.66 13.68 24.63
CA ALA A 13 -12.16 14.15 23.34
C ALA A 13 -11.66 15.58 23.05
N PHE A 14 -11.73 16.50 24.03
CA PHE A 14 -11.20 17.86 23.86
C PHE A 14 -9.69 17.90 23.65
N ALA A 15 -8.93 17.08 24.37
CA ALA A 15 -7.49 16.97 24.16
C ALA A 15 -7.15 16.46 22.75
N LEU A 16 -7.86 15.44 22.27
CA LEU A 16 -7.71 14.92 20.90
C LEU A 16 -8.04 15.99 19.85
N ILE A 17 -9.16 16.71 20.01
CA ILE A 17 -9.53 17.81 19.12
C ILE A 17 -8.45 18.89 19.12
N GLY A 18 -7.96 19.28 20.30
CA GLY A 18 -6.87 20.27 20.43
C GLY A 18 -5.59 19.84 19.71
N ILE A 19 -5.19 18.57 19.84
CA ILE A 19 -4.03 18.02 19.13
C ILE A 19 -4.25 18.05 17.61
N VAL A 20 -5.43 17.62 17.12
CA VAL A 20 -5.75 17.62 15.69
C VAL A 20 -5.70 19.04 15.13
N VAL A 21 -6.29 20.01 15.83
CA VAL A 21 -6.28 21.42 15.41
C VAL A 21 -4.85 21.98 15.43
N ALA A 22 -4.05 21.69 16.45
CA ALA A 22 -2.67 22.14 16.54
C ALA A 22 -1.80 21.57 15.41
N VAL A 23 -1.94 20.27 15.12
CA VAL A 23 -1.23 19.63 14.00
C VAL A 23 -1.67 20.22 12.66
N ALA A 24 -2.98 20.41 12.44
CA ALA A 24 -3.49 21.02 11.22
C ALA A 24 -3.00 22.47 11.03
N ALA A 25 -2.97 23.26 12.11
CA ALA A 25 -2.49 24.64 12.09
C ALA A 25 -0.98 24.73 11.83
N ALA A 26 -0.18 23.90 12.52
CA ALA A 26 1.26 23.82 12.27
C ALA A 26 1.57 23.38 10.83
N TYR A 27 0.76 22.46 10.30
CA TYR A 27 0.89 22.00 8.92
C TYR A 27 0.53 23.08 7.90
N GLY A 28 -0.57 23.81 8.12
CA GLY A 28 -0.96 24.96 7.30
C GLY A 28 0.10 26.08 7.32
N ALA A 29 0.70 26.35 8.48
CA ALA A 29 1.80 27.31 8.60
C ALA A 29 3.05 26.88 7.82
N ALA A 30 3.39 25.59 7.83
CA ALA A 30 4.51 25.04 7.06
C ALA A 30 4.28 25.15 5.54
N ILE A 31 3.05 24.88 5.05
CA ILE A 31 2.68 25.09 3.65
C ILE A 31 2.83 26.56 3.26
N ALA A 32 2.32 27.48 4.08
CA ALA A 32 2.37 28.92 3.82
C ALA A 32 3.82 29.43 3.78
N TRP A 33 4.68 28.97 4.69
CA TRP A 33 6.08 29.38 4.76
C TRP A 33 6.90 28.86 3.57
N THR A 34 6.59 27.67 3.06
CA THR A 34 7.30 27.08 1.91
C THR A 34 6.78 27.53 0.55
N GLY A 35 5.90 28.53 0.50
CA GLY A 35 5.36 29.05 -0.76
C GLY A 35 4.39 28.09 -1.44
N GLY A 36 3.74 27.19 -0.69
CA GLY A 36 2.75 26.26 -1.24
C GLY A 36 3.36 25.05 -1.97
N HIS A 37 4.57 24.63 -1.60
CA HIS A 37 5.23 23.51 -2.26
C HIS A 37 4.34 22.24 -2.21
N PRO A 38 4.04 21.58 -3.35
CA PRO A 38 3.03 20.52 -3.43
C PRO A 38 3.36 19.28 -2.58
N LEU A 39 4.63 19.08 -2.22
CA LEU A 39 5.08 18.03 -1.29
C LEU A 39 4.40 18.14 0.09
N PHE A 40 3.99 19.35 0.51
CA PHE A 40 3.21 19.54 1.72
C PHE A 40 1.70 19.29 1.53
N ALA A 41 1.23 18.81 0.38
CA ALA A 41 -0.09 18.18 0.28
C ALA A 41 0.02 16.66 0.36
N VAL A 42 1.19 16.09 0.03
CA VAL A 42 1.43 14.65 -0.03
C VAL A 42 1.38 14.02 1.36
N VAL A 43 2.04 14.60 2.36
CA VAL A 43 2.12 14.03 3.72
C VAL A 43 0.74 13.78 4.34
N PRO A 44 -0.21 14.73 4.39
CA PRO A 44 -1.51 14.50 5.01
C PRO A 44 -2.32 13.48 4.21
N VAL A 45 -2.21 13.47 2.88
CA VAL A 45 -2.84 12.45 2.04
C VAL A 45 -2.29 11.06 2.37
N CYS A 46 -0.97 10.92 2.52
CA CYS A 46 -0.35 9.66 2.94
C CYS A 46 -0.80 9.23 4.34
N VAL A 47 -0.86 10.16 5.31
CA VAL A 47 -1.34 9.87 6.67
C VAL A 47 -2.81 9.43 6.66
N LEU A 48 -3.67 10.12 5.91
CA LEU A 48 -5.08 9.75 5.77
C LEU A 48 -5.24 8.40 5.09
N LEU A 49 -4.46 8.13 4.05
CA LEU A 49 -4.42 6.84 3.37
C LEU A 49 -3.98 5.73 4.33
N MET A 50 -2.90 5.95 5.10
CA MET A 50 -2.44 5.01 6.11
C MET A 50 -3.52 4.74 7.15
N ALA A 51 -4.16 5.78 7.68
CA ALA A 51 -5.26 5.64 8.64
C ALA A 51 -6.44 4.85 8.03
N ALA A 52 -6.80 5.13 6.78
CA ALA A 52 -7.86 4.43 6.05
C ALA A 52 -7.54 2.94 5.86
N VAL A 53 -6.29 2.61 5.48
CA VAL A 53 -5.80 1.24 5.31
C VAL A 53 -5.77 0.51 6.65
N PHE A 54 -5.27 1.12 7.73
CA PHE A 54 -5.29 0.51 9.07
C PHE A 54 -6.71 0.29 9.59
N ALA A 55 -7.63 1.21 9.34
CA ALA A 55 -9.04 1.05 9.72
C ALA A 55 -9.71 -0.07 8.89
N ARG A 56 -9.41 -0.12 7.58
CA ARG A 56 -10.03 -1.02 6.61
C ARG A 56 -8.99 -1.47 5.58
N PRO A 57 -8.25 -2.57 5.81
CA PRO A 57 -7.15 -2.97 4.93
C PRO A 57 -7.57 -3.20 3.47
N ILE A 58 -8.83 -3.55 3.22
CA ILE A 58 -9.41 -3.65 1.87
C ILE A 58 -9.24 -2.37 1.02
N VAL A 59 -9.18 -1.20 1.67
CA VAL A 59 -8.90 0.08 1.00
C VAL A 59 -7.55 0.04 0.27
N GLY A 60 -6.55 -0.62 0.86
CA GLY A 60 -5.23 -0.75 0.24
C GLY A 60 -5.27 -1.50 -1.09
N ILE A 61 -6.13 -2.53 -1.21
CA ILE A 61 -6.36 -3.24 -2.48
C ILE A 61 -7.00 -2.31 -3.51
N TYR A 62 -8.05 -1.57 -3.12
CA TYR A 62 -8.71 -0.64 -4.05
C TYR A 62 -7.78 0.45 -4.54
N VAL A 63 -6.94 0.99 -3.66
CA VAL A 63 -5.96 2.01 -4.02
C VAL A 63 -4.87 1.41 -4.91
N ALA A 64 -4.40 0.19 -4.65
CA ALA A 64 -3.43 -0.47 -5.51
C ALA A 64 -3.98 -0.72 -6.92
N VAL A 65 -5.24 -1.19 -7.03
CA VAL A 65 -5.92 -1.38 -8.32
C VAL A 65 -6.12 -0.05 -9.04
N ALA A 66 -6.63 0.97 -8.35
CA ALA A 66 -6.83 2.29 -8.93
C ALA A 66 -5.50 2.91 -9.39
N ALA A 67 -4.43 2.76 -8.60
CA ALA A 67 -3.10 3.23 -8.97
C ALA A 67 -2.52 2.48 -10.17
N ALA A 68 -2.72 1.17 -10.28
CA ALA A 68 -2.35 0.42 -11.49
C ALA A 68 -3.10 0.93 -12.72
N LEU A 69 -4.41 1.17 -12.62
CA LEU A 69 -5.19 1.67 -13.77
C LEU A 69 -4.84 3.10 -14.17
N LEU A 70 -4.54 3.97 -13.20
CA LEU A 70 -4.25 5.39 -13.45
C LEU A 70 -2.78 5.65 -13.81
N PHE A 71 -1.86 4.91 -13.20
CA PHE A 71 -0.42 5.18 -13.29
C PHE A 71 0.34 4.12 -14.08
N GLU A 72 -0.26 2.97 -14.41
CA GLU A 72 0.38 1.97 -15.26
C GLU A 72 -0.15 2.12 -16.70
N GLN A 73 0.38 3.12 -17.40
CA GLN A 73 0.20 3.27 -18.84
C GLN A 73 1.56 3.29 -19.51
N TRP A 74 1.73 2.36 -20.44
CA TRP A 74 2.82 2.37 -21.39
C TRP A 74 2.74 3.64 -22.23
N GLY A 75 3.89 4.30 -22.46
CA GLY A 75 3.91 5.57 -23.16
C GLY A 75 3.22 5.49 -24.52
N ILE A 76 2.23 6.35 -24.73
CA ILE A 76 1.57 6.49 -26.02
C ILE A 76 2.45 7.43 -26.86
N VAL A 77 2.91 6.97 -28.02
CA VAL A 77 3.76 7.78 -28.90
C VAL A 77 3.08 9.12 -29.19
N GLY A 78 3.75 10.23 -28.87
CA GLY A 78 3.24 11.59 -29.07
C GLY A 78 2.49 12.20 -27.88
N LEU A 79 2.34 11.47 -26.76
CA LEU A 79 1.85 12.01 -25.50
C LEU A 79 2.90 11.80 -24.41
N ASP A 80 3.21 12.87 -23.66
CA ASP A 80 3.97 12.72 -22.43
C ASP A 80 3.12 11.93 -21.43
N PRO A 81 3.56 10.73 -21.02
CA PRO A 81 2.78 9.92 -20.11
C PRO A 81 2.73 10.63 -18.76
N ILE A 82 1.54 11.00 -18.29
CA ILE A 82 1.35 11.46 -16.89
C ILE A 82 1.94 10.41 -15.92
N THR A 83 1.89 9.13 -16.32
CA THR A 83 2.44 7.98 -15.60
C THR A 83 3.95 8.03 -15.40
N ALA A 84 4.70 8.66 -16.31
CA ALA A 84 6.15 8.82 -16.19
C ALA A 84 6.57 9.85 -15.13
N GLN A 85 5.64 10.71 -14.70
CA GLN A 85 5.93 11.79 -13.75
C GLN A 85 5.57 11.42 -12.30
N THR A 86 4.77 10.39 -12.08
CA THR A 86 4.28 10.04 -10.74
C THR A 86 5.18 9.06 -9.99
N HIS A 87 6.05 8.33 -10.70
CA HIS A 87 7.03 7.39 -10.15
C HIS A 87 6.43 6.36 -9.17
N PHE A 88 5.15 6.01 -9.32
CA PHE A 88 4.43 5.18 -8.34
C PHE A 88 5.01 3.75 -8.24
N PHE A 89 5.45 3.21 -9.37
CA PHE A 89 6.05 1.87 -9.48
C PHE A 89 7.59 1.90 -9.49
N ASP A 90 8.18 3.09 -9.54
CA ASP A 90 9.63 3.26 -9.53
C ASP A 90 10.19 3.20 -8.11
N ASN A 91 11.44 2.74 -7.99
CA ASN A 91 12.17 2.80 -6.72
C ASN A 91 12.34 4.26 -6.30
N VAL A 92 12.17 4.56 -5.01
CA VAL A 92 12.48 5.90 -4.47
C VAL A 92 13.93 6.31 -4.76
N SER A 93 14.86 5.35 -4.76
CA SER A 93 16.27 5.57 -5.12
C SER A 93 16.50 5.94 -6.59
N ALA A 94 15.52 5.75 -7.48
CA ALA A 94 15.66 6.08 -8.90
C ALA A 94 15.47 7.58 -9.18
N PHE A 95 14.74 8.29 -8.33
CA PHE A 95 14.39 9.71 -8.54
C PHE A 95 14.66 10.60 -7.31
N THR A 96 15.25 10.04 -6.24
CA THR A 96 15.67 10.80 -5.05
C THR A 96 17.07 10.38 -4.61
N SER A 97 17.69 11.18 -3.73
CA SER A 97 18.97 10.85 -3.10
C SER A 97 18.88 9.78 -2.00
N VAL A 98 17.66 9.30 -1.69
CA VAL A 98 17.44 8.30 -0.65
C VAL A 98 17.65 6.91 -1.25
N ASP A 99 18.61 6.15 -0.72
CA ASP A 99 18.86 4.75 -1.15
C ASP A 99 17.80 3.79 -0.60
N LEU A 100 16.55 4.00 -1.03
CA LEU A 100 15.41 3.17 -0.71
C LEU A 100 14.91 2.48 -1.98
N ARG A 101 15.16 1.17 -2.07
CA ARG A 101 14.80 0.32 -3.21
C ARG A 101 13.37 -0.22 -3.14
N LEU A 102 12.47 0.59 -2.57
CA LEU A 102 11.05 0.31 -2.50
C LEU A 102 10.32 1.38 -3.30
N SER A 103 9.32 0.97 -4.06
CA SER A 103 8.37 1.87 -4.72
C SER A 103 7.22 2.26 -3.80
N ALA A 104 6.42 3.24 -4.20
CA ALA A 104 5.19 3.58 -3.48
C ALA A 104 4.21 2.39 -3.49
N ALA A 105 4.17 1.63 -4.59
CA ALA A 105 3.40 0.38 -4.67
C ALA A 105 3.88 -0.69 -3.67
N ASP A 106 5.21 -0.88 -3.53
CA ASP A 106 5.80 -1.81 -2.55
C ASP A 106 5.34 -1.44 -1.13
N MET A 107 5.42 -0.15 -0.78
CA MET A 107 5.03 0.36 0.53
C MET A 107 3.53 0.21 0.78
N LEU A 108 2.67 0.46 -0.22
CA LEU A 108 1.22 0.31 -0.09
C LEU A 108 0.83 -1.15 0.16
N ILE A 109 1.43 -2.09 -0.58
CA ILE A 109 1.17 -3.53 -0.41
C ILE A 109 1.65 -3.99 0.97
N ALA A 110 2.85 -3.60 1.37
CA ALA A 110 3.41 -3.91 2.69
C ALA A 110 2.54 -3.34 3.82
N LEU A 111 2.14 -2.07 3.71
CA LEU A 111 1.23 -1.40 4.65
C LEU A 111 -0.10 -2.15 4.76
N THR A 112 -0.67 -2.57 3.63
CA THR A 112 -1.93 -3.32 3.58
C THR A 112 -1.80 -4.67 4.27
N LEU A 113 -0.68 -5.37 4.06
CA LEU A 113 -0.37 -6.63 4.73
C LEU A 113 -0.18 -6.46 6.24
N VAL A 114 0.57 -5.44 6.66
CA VAL A 114 0.75 -5.11 8.09
C VAL A 114 -0.57 -4.75 8.75
N ALA A 115 -1.40 -3.92 8.10
CA ALA A 115 -2.72 -3.56 8.59
C ALA A 115 -3.65 -4.77 8.73
N TRP A 116 -3.63 -5.67 7.75
CA TRP A 116 -4.36 -6.93 7.82
C TRP A 116 -3.86 -7.82 8.97
N LEU A 117 -2.54 -7.96 9.14
CA LEU A 117 -1.94 -8.78 10.19
C LEU A 117 -2.24 -8.23 11.58
N ALA A 118 -2.14 -6.91 11.76
CA ALA A 118 -2.49 -6.22 13.00
C ALA A 118 -3.97 -6.38 13.36
N LYS A 119 -4.86 -6.43 12.35
CA LYS A 119 -6.28 -6.70 12.57
C LYS A 119 -6.53 -8.18 12.90
N ARG A 120 -5.78 -9.09 12.25
CA ARG A 120 -5.84 -10.53 12.49
C ARG A 120 -5.39 -10.89 13.90
N SER A 121 -4.32 -10.30 14.41
CA SER A 121 -3.80 -10.60 15.75
C SER A 121 -4.72 -10.15 16.88
N ARG A 122 -5.59 -9.15 16.64
CA ARG A 122 -6.53 -8.60 17.64
C ARG A 122 -7.90 -9.27 17.63
N SER A 123 -8.19 -10.14 16.68
CA SER A 123 -9.50 -10.77 16.52
C SER A 123 -9.32 -12.28 16.45
N ALA A 124 -10.31 -13.06 16.91
CA ALA A 124 -10.42 -14.47 16.56
C ALA A 124 -10.75 -14.57 15.07
N ALA A 125 -9.73 -14.34 14.25
CA ALA A 125 -9.90 -14.17 12.82
C ALA A 125 -10.21 -15.54 12.21
N PRO A 126 -11.12 -15.59 11.22
CA PRO A 126 -11.38 -16.82 10.49
C PRO A 126 -10.12 -17.34 9.80
N ASP A 127 -10.13 -18.63 9.48
CA ASP A 127 -9.02 -19.33 8.84
C ASP A 127 -8.50 -18.61 7.59
N LEU A 128 -7.21 -18.77 7.32
CA LEU A 128 -6.58 -18.22 6.12
C LEU A 128 -7.26 -18.80 4.89
N ARG A 129 -7.63 -17.93 3.96
CA ARG A 129 -8.30 -18.32 2.72
C ARG A 129 -7.31 -18.25 1.57
N GLY A 130 -7.11 -19.38 0.91
CA GLY A 130 -6.35 -19.50 -0.34
C GLY A 130 -6.98 -20.50 -1.30
N GLY A 131 -7.68 -21.52 -0.78
CA GLY A 131 -8.25 -22.56 -1.63
C GLY A 131 -7.19 -23.30 -2.47
N PRO A 132 -7.60 -24.12 -3.45
CA PRO A 132 -6.68 -24.89 -4.28
C PRO A 132 -5.72 -24.02 -5.10
N VAL A 133 -6.19 -22.86 -5.56
CA VAL A 133 -5.39 -21.92 -6.37
C VAL A 133 -4.22 -21.35 -5.56
N GLY A 134 -4.37 -21.20 -4.24
CA GLY A 134 -3.28 -20.77 -3.36
C GLY A 134 -2.06 -21.70 -3.42
N TYR A 135 -2.25 -23.01 -3.63
CA TYR A 135 -1.14 -23.94 -3.80
C TYR A 135 -0.38 -23.71 -5.11
N ALA A 136 -1.08 -23.45 -6.21
CA ALA A 136 -0.45 -23.14 -7.49
C ALA A 136 0.37 -21.84 -7.43
N ILE A 137 -0.15 -20.83 -6.73
CA ILE A 137 0.53 -19.55 -6.53
C ILE A 137 1.74 -19.71 -5.59
N GLY A 138 1.61 -20.51 -4.54
CA GLY A 138 2.74 -20.88 -3.69
C GLY A 138 3.83 -21.64 -4.45
N ALA A 139 3.45 -22.58 -5.32
CA ALA A 139 4.38 -23.31 -6.18
C ALA A 139 5.09 -22.38 -7.16
N TYR A 140 4.36 -21.42 -7.74
CA TYR A 140 4.94 -20.38 -8.60
C TYR A 140 6.01 -19.55 -7.88
N LEU A 141 5.70 -19.06 -6.65
CA LEU A 141 6.70 -18.36 -5.84
C LEU A 141 7.91 -19.26 -5.50
N PHE A 142 7.64 -20.52 -5.19
CA PHE A 142 8.70 -21.50 -4.89
C PHE A 142 9.65 -21.70 -6.07
N CYS A 143 9.14 -21.78 -7.30
CA CYS A 143 9.97 -21.85 -8.50
C CYS A 143 10.93 -20.65 -8.62
N PHE A 144 10.47 -19.44 -8.28
CA PHE A 144 11.33 -18.25 -8.24
C PHE A 144 12.44 -18.38 -7.19
N VAL A 145 12.10 -18.80 -5.97
CA VAL A 145 13.10 -19.02 -4.92
C VAL A 145 14.14 -20.05 -5.36
N VAL A 146 13.70 -21.17 -5.95
CA VAL A 146 14.62 -22.19 -6.50
C VAL A 146 15.49 -21.61 -7.61
N GLY A 147 14.94 -20.81 -8.53
CA GLY A 147 15.70 -20.16 -9.60
C GLY A 147 16.81 -19.26 -9.07
N VAL A 148 16.52 -18.45 -8.05
CA VAL A 148 17.50 -17.60 -7.37
C VAL A 148 18.60 -18.45 -6.71
N LEU A 149 18.22 -19.50 -5.98
CA LEU A 149 19.18 -20.40 -5.32
C LEU A 149 20.09 -21.12 -6.32
N VAL A 150 19.53 -21.60 -7.44
CA VAL A 150 20.29 -22.25 -8.52
C VAL A 150 21.22 -21.26 -9.20
N GLY A 151 20.77 -20.03 -9.46
CA GLY A 151 21.61 -18.97 -10.01
C GLY A 151 22.82 -18.67 -9.13
N PHE A 152 22.59 -18.55 -7.82
CA PHE A 152 23.66 -18.36 -6.84
C PHE A 152 24.63 -19.56 -6.80
N ALA A 153 24.10 -20.79 -6.77
CA ALA A 153 24.92 -22.01 -6.76
C ALA A 153 25.78 -22.19 -8.02
N ARG A 154 25.38 -21.60 -9.15
CA ARG A 154 26.14 -21.61 -10.41
C ARG A 154 27.16 -20.47 -10.52
N GLY A 155 27.36 -19.69 -9.46
CA GLY A 155 28.31 -18.58 -9.45
C GLY A 155 27.79 -17.31 -10.13
N GLY A 156 26.47 -17.15 -10.25
CA GLY A 156 25.88 -15.90 -10.75
C GLY A 156 26.30 -14.71 -9.89
N ALA A 157 26.69 -13.61 -10.54
CA ALA A 157 26.99 -12.37 -9.85
C ALA A 157 25.72 -11.84 -9.15
N TRP A 158 25.84 -11.50 -7.88
CA TRP A 158 24.71 -10.99 -7.09
C TRP A 158 24.43 -9.53 -7.45
N ASP A 159 23.42 -9.31 -8.28
CA ASP A 159 22.86 -7.98 -8.55
C ASP A 159 21.50 -7.83 -7.84
N GLN A 160 21.51 -7.07 -6.75
CA GLN A 160 20.30 -6.78 -5.97
C GLN A 160 19.25 -6.02 -6.77
N SER A 161 19.67 -5.13 -7.69
CA SER A 161 18.75 -4.32 -8.49
C SER A 161 18.04 -5.19 -9.51
N ALA A 162 18.78 -6.07 -10.20
CA ALA A 162 18.21 -7.05 -11.11
C ALA A 162 17.29 -8.02 -10.36
N MET A 163 17.72 -8.57 -9.22
CA MET A 163 16.88 -9.48 -8.43
C MET A 163 15.57 -8.82 -8.00
N LEU A 164 15.61 -7.59 -7.48
CA LEU A 164 14.40 -6.89 -7.04
C LEU A 164 13.46 -6.55 -8.21
N ALA A 165 14.01 -6.15 -9.36
CA ALA A 165 13.22 -5.89 -10.56
C ALA A 165 12.47 -7.15 -11.02
N GLU A 166 13.16 -8.29 -11.11
CA GLU A 166 12.58 -9.57 -11.53
C GLU A 166 11.61 -10.14 -10.49
N LEU A 167 11.90 -9.94 -9.19
CA LEU A 167 11.10 -10.49 -8.09
C LEU A 167 9.81 -9.70 -7.85
N ARG A 168 9.76 -8.42 -8.24
CA ARG A 168 8.62 -7.53 -7.94
C ARG A 168 7.31 -8.06 -8.51
N GLY A 169 7.29 -8.45 -9.79
CA GLY A 169 6.09 -8.99 -10.44
C GLY A 169 5.53 -10.22 -9.70
N PRO A 170 6.35 -11.28 -9.50
CA PRO A 170 5.95 -12.46 -8.74
C PRO A 170 5.49 -12.14 -7.31
N VAL A 171 6.20 -11.27 -6.60
CA VAL A 171 5.85 -10.89 -5.23
C VAL A 171 4.52 -10.13 -5.19
N TYR A 172 4.28 -9.21 -6.12
CA TYR A 172 3.00 -8.51 -6.22
C TYR A 172 1.87 -9.47 -6.51
N PHE A 173 2.06 -10.40 -7.45
CA PHE A 173 1.06 -11.39 -7.77
C PHE A 173 0.67 -12.22 -6.54
N VAL A 174 1.66 -12.75 -5.81
CA VAL A 174 1.43 -13.57 -4.61
C VAL A 174 0.80 -12.75 -3.48
N ALA A 175 1.35 -11.56 -3.21
CA ALA A 175 0.90 -10.69 -2.13
C ALA A 175 -0.54 -10.19 -2.39
N LEU A 176 -0.83 -9.71 -3.59
CA LEU A 176 -2.17 -9.23 -3.96
C LEU A 176 -3.16 -10.38 -4.00
N TYR A 177 -2.79 -11.56 -4.48
CA TYR A 177 -3.64 -12.74 -4.39
C TYR A 177 -4.00 -13.06 -2.94
N PHE A 178 -2.98 -13.17 -2.07
CA PHE A 178 -3.18 -13.47 -0.66
C PHE A 178 -4.04 -12.42 0.04
N LEU A 179 -3.77 -11.14 -0.21
CA LEU A 179 -4.56 -10.05 0.34
C LEU A 179 -6.00 -10.10 -0.18
N ALA A 180 -6.20 -10.29 -1.48
CA ALA A 180 -7.51 -10.35 -2.11
C ALA A 180 -8.36 -11.50 -1.54
N THR A 181 -7.82 -12.72 -1.46
CA THR A 181 -8.57 -13.87 -0.93
C THR A 181 -8.95 -13.73 0.54
N ASN A 182 -8.18 -12.96 1.31
CA ASN A 182 -8.44 -12.75 2.74
C ASN A 182 -9.27 -11.48 3.05
N LEU A 183 -9.26 -10.48 2.16
CA LEU A 183 -9.95 -9.20 2.34
C LEU A 183 -11.24 -9.04 1.54
N LEU A 184 -11.33 -9.56 0.31
CA LEU A 184 -12.54 -9.48 -0.52
C LEU A 184 -13.52 -10.58 -0.09
N ARG A 185 -14.41 -10.25 0.85
CA ARG A 185 -15.31 -11.24 1.48
C ARG A 185 -16.71 -11.25 0.91
N THR A 186 -17.17 -10.11 0.41
CA THR A 186 -18.56 -9.95 -0.01
C THR A 186 -18.67 -9.67 -1.50
N ARG A 187 -19.81 -10.01 -2.10
CA ARG A 187 -20.12 -9.63 -3.48
C ARG A 187 -20.01 -8.12 -3.70
N ARG A 188 -20.32 -7.31 -2.68
CA ARG A 188 -20.19 -5.84 -2.74
C ARG A 188 -18.73 -5.41 -2.92
N ASP A 189 -17.79 -6.12 -2.32
CA ASP A 189 -16.37 -5.81 -2.44
C ASP A 189 -15.87 -6.08 -3.87
N VAL A 190 -16.27 -7.22 -4.43
CA VAL A 190 -15.98 -7.57 -5.83
C VAL A 190 -16.62 -6.57 -6.79
N MET A 191 -17.89 -6.21 -6.57
CA MET A 191 -18.58 -5.21 -7.41
C MET A 191 -17.91 -3.83 -7.35
N ARG A 192 -17.43 -3.40 -6.19
CA ARG A 192 -16.68 -2.14 -6.08
C ARG A 192 -15.37 -2.19 -6.85
N MET A 193 -14.66 -3.32 -6.79
CA MET A 193 -13.44 -3.53 -7.55
C MET A 193 -13.73 -3.50 -9.06
N LEU A 194 -14.80 -4.16 -9.51
CA LEU A 194 -15.22 -4.14 -10.92
C LEU A 194 -15.58 -2.73 -11.40
N VAL A 195 -16.29 -1.94 -10.59
CA VAL A 195 -16.63 -0.55 -10.92
C VAL A 195 -15.38 0.31 -11.04
N LEU A 196 -14.30 0.03 -10.29
CA LEU A 196 -13.04 0.74 -10.46
C LEU A 196 -12.31 0.37 -11.76
N MET A 197 -12.61 -0.79 -12.35
CA MET A 197 -11.98 -1.31 -13.58
C MET A 197 -12.74 -0.93 -14.85
N LEU A 198 -13.96 -0.41 -14.73
CA LEU A 198 -14.82 0.03 -15.84
C LEU A 198 -14.67 1.53 -16.07
#